data_AF-A0A955QI56-F1
#
_entry.id   AF-A0A955QI56-F1
#
_cell.length_a   1.000
_cell.length_b   1.000
_cell.length_c   1.000
_cell.angle_alpha   90.00
_cell.angle_beta   90.00
_cell.angle_gamma   90.00
#
_symmetry.space_group_name_H-M   'P 1'
#
loop_
_entity.id
_entity.type
_entity.pdbx_description
1 polymer ?
#
loop_
_entity_poly.entity_id
_entity_poly.type
_entity_poly.pdbx_seq_one_letter_code
_entity_poly.pdbx_strand_id
1 'polypeptide(L)'
;STVEFAASEGLDVYIPGAGGKWSLPGDYTYGNGRLPYSQSGQWGYLRVLPNTDQRILPLGGSAGSTKQASLDTFNGEPRIIPTAAK
;
A
#
# COMPACT_ATOMS: atom_id res chain seq x y z
N SER A 1 10.80 -0.36 1.11
CA SER A 1 11.18 -1.57 1.84
C SER A 1 10.95 -2.75 0.93
N THR A 2 11.81 -3.75 0.96
CA THR A 2 11.62 -5.02 0.24
C THR A 2 11.50 -6.11 1.30
N VAL A 3 10.54 -7.01 1.12
CA VAL A 3 10.31 -8.13 2.03
C VAL A 3 10.42 -9.41 1.23
N GLU A 4 11.02 -10.44 1.82
CA GLU A 4 11.09 -11.77 1.25
C GLU A 4 10.01 -12.65 1.91
N PHE A 5 9.37 -13.48 1.10
CA PHE A 5 8.37 -14.45 1.53
C PHE A 5 8.47 -15.68 0.64
N ALA A 6 8.13 -16.84 1.19
CA ALA A 6 8.20 -18.13 0.53
C ALA A 6 6.95 -18.41 -0.32
N ALA A 7 6.98 -19.52 -1.06
CA ALA A 7 5.80 -20.02 -1.75
C ALA A 7 4.69 -20.33 -0.74
N SER A 8 3.45 -19.96 -1.10
CA SER A 8 2.26 -20.11 -0.25
C SER A 8 2.21 -19.23 1.01
N GLU A 9 3.11 -18.25 1.15
CA GLU A 9 3.00 -17.22 2.18
C GLU A 9 2.25 -15.99 1.66
N GLY A 10 1.51 -15.32 2.55
CA GLY A 10 0.87 -14.03 2.29
C GLY A 10 1.62 -12.89 2.99
N LEU A 11 1.57 -11.71 2.39
CA LEU A 11 2.16 -10.49 2.93
C LEU A 11 1.12 -9.37 2.97
N ASP A 12 0.84 -8.88 4.17
CA ASP A 12 0.04 -7.66 4.38
C ASP A 12 0.98 -6.46 4.48
N VAL A 13 0.95 -5.60 3.47
CA VAL A 13 1.79 -4.40 3.41
C VAL A 13 1.02 -3.19 3.90
N TYR A 14 1.51 -2.56 4.96
CA TYR A 14 0.97 -1.31 5.45
C TYR A 14 1.65 -0.10 4.80
N ILE A 15 0.84 0.78 4.22
CA ILE A 15 1.29 2.05 3.65
C ILE A 15 0.79 3.18 4.56
N PRO A 16 1.67 3.87 5.30
CA PRO A 16 1.27 4.86 6.29
C PRO A 16 0.63 6.11 5.67
N GLY A 17 0.90 6.38 4.39
CA GLY A 17 0.35 7.51 3.66
C GLY A 17 0.68 7.41 2.17
N ALA A 18 -0.22 7.93 1.34
CA ALA A 18 0.00 8.01 -0.09
C ALA A 18 1.20 8.93 -0.40
N GLY A 19 2.15 8.48 -1.22
CA GLY A 19 3.32 9.27 -1.62
C GLY A 19 4.53 9.20 -0.66
N GLY A 20 4.49 8.29 0.32
CA GLY A 20 5.57 8.08 1.28
C GLY A 20 5.70 9.22 2.29
N LYS A 21 6.88 9.38 2.91
CA LYS A 21 7.08 10.35 4.01
C LYS A 21 6.82 11.81 3.64
N TRP A 22 6.83 12.12 2.35
CA TRP A 22 6.70 13.46 1.80
C TRP A 22 5.37 13.68 1.09
N SER A 23 4.48 12.68 1.07
CA SER A 23 3.17 12.73 0.42
C SER A 23 3.21 13.25 -1.01
N LEU A 24 4.22 12.84 -1.78
CA LEU A 24 4.40 13.33 -3.14
C LEU A 24 3.42 12.65 -4.11
N PRO A 25 2.74 13.42 -4.98
CA PRO A 25 1.95 12.85 -6.06
C PRO A 25 2.87 12.20 -7.11
N GLY A 26 2.40 11.10 -7.70
CA GLY A 26 3.17 10.35 -8.68
C GLY A 26 2.74 8.89 -8.80
N ASP A 27 3.38 8.19 -9.75
CA ASP A 27 3.17 6.77 -9.98
C ASP A 27 4.30 5.98 -9.32
N TYR A 28 3.93 5.09 -8.40
CA TYR A 28 4.87 4.25 -7.66
C TYR A 28 4.72 2.80 -8.08
N THR A 29 5.80 2.18 -8.55
CA THR A 29 5.79 0.76 -8.91
C THR A 29 5.97 -0.10 -7.66
N TYR A 30 5.19 -1.17 -7.55
CA TYR A 30 5.46 -2.28 -6.64
C TYR A 30 5.45 -3.58 -7.42
N GLY A 31 6.17 -4.59 -6.94
CA GLY A 31 6.23 -5.87 -7.63
C GLY A 31 7.38 -6.73 -7.16
N ASN A 32 7.55 -7.86 -7.85
CA ASN A 32 8.64 -8.78 -7.58
C ASN A 32 9.98 -8.19 -8.05
N GLY A 33 10.98 -8.18 -7.15
CA GLY A 33 12.31 -7.67 -7.45
C GLY A 33 13.15 -8.57 -8.37
N ARG A 34 12.74 -9.81 -8.63
CA ARG A 34 13.43 -10.70 -9.57
C ARG A 34 12.91 -10.49 -10.99
N LEU A 35 13.83 -10.20 -11.90
CA LEU A 35 13.56 -9.82 -13.29
C LEU A 35 12.55 -10.73 -14.04
N PRO A 36 12.63 -12.09 -13.94
CA PRO A 36 11.70 -12.97 -14.66
C PRO A 36 10.23 -12.73 -14.29
N TYR A 37 9.97 -12.35 -13.04
CA TYR A 37 8.60 -12.13 -12.55
C TYR A 37 8.06 -10.75 -12.93
N SER A 38 8.94 -9.75 -13.14
CA SER A 38 8.53 -8.48 -13.74
C SER A 38 8.05 -8.71 -15.19
N GLN A 39 8.73 -9.57 -15.95
CA GLN A 39 8.32 -9.94 -17.32
C GLN A 39 7.02 -10.74 -17.35
N SER A 40 6.75 -11.55 -16.32
CA SER A 40 5.50 -12.29 -16.19
C SER A 40 4.33 -11.45 -15.64
N GLY A 41 4.52 -10.14 -15.41
CA GLY A 41 3.47 -9.25 -14.94
C GLY A 41 3.26 -9.21 -13.43
N GLN A 42 4.18 -9.71 -12.59
CA GLN A 42 4.10 -9.59 -11.13
C GLN A 42 4.53 -8.20 -10.65
N TRP A 43 3.80 -7.18 -11.10
CA TRP A 43 3.99 -5.80 -10.69
C TRP A 43 2.67 -5.03 -10.84
N GLY A 44 2.59 -3.88 -10.17
CA GLY A 44 1.48 -2.94 -10.29
C GLY A 44 1.95 -1.51 -10.01
N TYR A 45 1.07 -0.54 -10.26
CA TYR A 45 1.29 0.86 -9.91
C TYR A 45 0.31 1.31 -8.83
N LEU A 46 0.83 2.07 -7.87
CA LEU A 46 0.07 2.89 -6.96
C LEU A 46 0.17 4.35 -7.43
N ARG A 47 -0.92 4.89 -7.99
CA ARG A 47 -1.00 6.28 -8.41
C ARG A 47 -1.49 7.16 -7.27
N VAL A 48 -0.65 8.11 -6.87
CA VAL A 48 -0.95 9.12 -5.86
C VAL A 48 -1.33 10.42 -6.56
N LEU A 49 -2.57 10.85 -6.37
CA LEU A 49 -3.07 12.08 -6.96
C LEU A 49 -2.71 13.29 -6.10
N PRO A 50 -2.51 14.48 -6.71
CA PRO A 50 -2.45 15.72 -5.95
C PRO A 50 -3.72 15.92 -5.13
N ASN A 51 -3.61 16.54 -3.95
CA ASN A 51 -4.77 16.79 -3.07
C ASN A 51 -5.86 17.67 -3.71
N THR A 52 -5.53 18.39 -4.79
CA THR A 52 -6.46 19.23 -5.56
C THR A 52 -7.15 18.48 -6.71
N ASP A 53 -6.78 17.22 -6.96
CA ASP A 53 -7.33 16.42 -8.05
C ASP A 53 -8.71 15.88 -7.67
N GLN A 54 -9.70 16.08 -8.56
CA GLN A 54 -11.10 15.67 -8.35
C GLN A 54 -11.54 14.56 -9.31
N ARG A 55 -10.62 13.88 -10.00
CA ARG A 55 -10.97 12.78 -10.91
C ARG A 55 -11.54 11.56 -10.19
N ILE A 56 -11.18 11.37 -8.92
CA ILE A 56 -11.74 10.32 -8.07
C ILE A 56 -12.65 11.00 -7.05
N LEU A 57 -13.95 10.98 -7.33
CA LEU A 57 -14.97 11.52 -6.44
C LEU A 57 -15.53 10.41 -5.54
N PRO A 58 -15.91 10.72 -4.30
CA PRO A 58 -16.60 9.77 -3.43
C PRO A 58 -17.94 9.35 -4.06
N LEU A 59 -18.23 8.05 -4.00
CA LEU A 59 -19.48 7.51 -4.52
C LEU A 59 -20.66 8.01 -3.67
N GLY A 60 -21.65 8.64 -4.30
CA GLY A 60 -22.93 9.01 -3.65
C GLY A 60 -22.93 10.27 -2.80
N GLY A 61 -22.02 11.23 -3.02
CA GLY A 61 -22.05 12.53 -2.32
C GLY A 61 -21.65 12.47 -0.83
N SER A 62 -21.15 11.32 -0.36
CA SER A 62 -20.47 11.23 0.93
C SER A 62 -19.22 12.11 0.89
N ALA A 63 -18.98 12.91 1.93
CA ALA A 63 -17.72 13.66 2.03
C ALA A 63 -16.55 12.66 1.98
N GLY A 64 -15.51 12.97 1.19
CA GLY A 64 -14.32 12.14 1.10
C GLY A 64 -13.80 11.79 2.50
N SER A 65 -13.67 10.51 2.79
CA SER A 65 -13.29 10.06 4.12
C SER A 65 -11.83 10.42 4.41
N THR A 66 -11.57 11.12 5.52
CA THR A 66 -10.20 11.40 6.00
C THR A 66 -9.61 10.25 6.82
N LYS A 67 -10.16 9.03 6.67
CA LYS A 67 -9.69 7.84 7.37
C LYS A 67 -8.25 7.57 6.93
N GLN A 68 -7.31 7.76 7.85
CA GLN A 68 -5.95 7.28 7.69
C GLN A 68 -5.95 5.79 8.02
N ALA A 69 -5.16 5.02 7.26
CA ALA A 69 -4.82 3.68 7.69
C ALA A 69 -4.12 3.79 9.05
N SER A 70 -4.44 2.89 9.98
CA SER A 70 -3.76 2.77 11.28
C SER A 70 -3.39 1.31 11.49
N LEU A 71 -2.19 1.06 11.99
CA LEU A 71 -1.79 -0.27 12.41
C LEU A 71 -2.45 -0.61 13.75
N ASP A 72 -2.92 -1.85 13.89
CA ASP A 72 -3.33 -2.38 15.18
C ASP A 72 -2.11 -2.36 16.12
N THR A 73 -2.29 -1.82 17.32
CA THR A 73 -1.21 -1.62 18.28
C THR A 73 -1.35 -2.65 19.41
N PHE A 74 -0.27 -3.35 19.76
CA PHE A 74 -0.22 -4.22 20.95
C PHE A 74 0.85 -3.68 21.90
N ASN A 75 0.46 -3.34 23.13
CA ASN A 75 1.34 -2.73 24.15
C ASN A 75 2.09 -1.46 23.69
N GLY A 76 1.49 -0.67 22.80
CA GLY A 76 2.09 0.57 22.28
C GLY A 76 2.94 0.40 21.01
N GLU A 77 3.20 -0.83 20.56
CA GLU A 77 3.98 -1.10 19.35
C GLU A 77 3.10 -1.49 18.15
N PRO A 78 3.40 -1.02 16.93
CA PRO A 78 2.67 -1.38 15.73
C PRO A 78 2.81 -2.88 15.43
N ARG A 79 1.68 -3.60 15.42
CA ARG A 79 1.65 -5.04 15.17
C ARG A 79 1.44 -5.32 13.69
N ILE A 80 2.52 -5.72 13.01
CA ILE A 80 2.44 -6.29 11.66
C ILE A 80 2.31 -7.80 11.81
N ILE A 81 1.16 -8.36 11.43
CA ILE A 81 0.94 -9.81 11.46
C ILE A 81 1.31 -10.36 10.07
N PRO A 82 2.39 -11.15 9.93
CA PRO A 82 2.62 -11.89 8.69
C PRO A 82 1.47 -12.88 8.50
N THR A 83 0.91 -12.95 7.29
CA THR A 83 -0.29 -13.76 6.99
C THR A 83 -0.08 -15.25 7.31
N ALA A 84 1.16 -15.73 7.34
CA ALA A 84 1.53 -17.09 7.77
C ALA A 84 1.20 -17.43 9.24
N ALA A 85 0.82 -16.45 10.06
CA ALA A 85 0.57 -16.61 11.51
C ALA A 85 -0.91 -16.55 11.92
N LYS A 86 -1.86 -16.71 10.97
CA LYS A 86 -3.31 -16.74 11.27
C LYS A 86 -3.84 -18.16 11.45
#